data_AF-A0A4U1BFX9-F1
#
_entry.id   AF-A0A4U1BFX9-F1
#
_cell.length_a   1.000
_cell.length_b   1.000
_cell.length_c   1.000
_cell.angle_alpha   90.00
_cell.angle_beta   90.00
_cell.angle_gamma   90.00
#
_symmetry.space_group_name_H-M   'P 1'
#
loop_
_entity.id
_entity.type
_entity.pdbx_description
1 polymer ?
#
loop_
_entity_poly.entity_id
_entity_poly.type
_entity_poly.pdbx_seq_one_letter_code
_entity_poly.pdbx_strand_id
1 'polypeptide(L)'
;MNLKQELQQLNNRLDAIRRKLDAAHERGDMAMIDKFTEERQALTKRIESVKRTQTRQLGKQGNKVGALPFKRPLTKEEQADLGKLKKSVRGLVVVHPMTALGREMGVTQVTGFSPKKF
;
A
#
# COMPACT_ATOMS: atom_id res chain seq x y z
N MET A 1 3.84 -11.30 -8.74
CA MET A 1 4.26 -9.94 -9.16
C MET A 1 4.35 -9.05 -7.93
N ASN A 2 5.47 -8.36 -7.73
CA ASN A 2 5.63 -7.44 -6.60
C ASN A 2 5.11 -6.05 -7.01
N LEU A 3 3.85 -5.76 -6.71
CA LEU A 3 3.20 -4.49 -7.08
C LEU A 3 3.97 -3.26 -6.61
N LYS A 4 4.69 -3.36 -5.47
CA LYS A 4 5.53 -2.27 -4.95
C LYS A 4 6.72 -1.99 -5.86
N GLN A 5 7.38 -3.04 -6.36
CA GLN A 5 8.48 -2.89 -7.31
C GLN A 5 8.00 -2.37 -8.67
N GLU A 6 6.87 -2.87 -9.17
CA GLU A 6 6.26 -2.38 -10.42
C GLU A 6 5.91 -0.89 -10.32
N LEU A 7 5.26 -0.48 -9.23
CA LEU A 7 4.90 0.92 -8.98
C LEU A 7 6.14 1.82 -8.87
N GLN A 8 7.20 1.35 -8.21
CA GLN A 8 8.47 2.08 -8.15
C GLN A 8 9.08 2.28 -9.54
N GLN A 9 9.11 1.22 -10.37
CA GLN A 9 9.67 1.29 -11.72
C GLN A 9 8.85 2.25 -12.60
N LEU A 10 7.52 2.21 -12.52
CA LEU A 10 6.65 3.10 -13.26
C LEU A 10 6.84 4.57 -12.83
N ASN A 11 6.98 4.85 -11.54
CA ASN A 11 7.28 6.20 -11.05
C ASN A 11 8.65 6.68 -11.55
N ASN A 12 9.69 5.85 -11.46
CA ASN A 12 11.02 6.21 -11.96
C ASN A 12 10.99 6.55 -13.46
N ARG A 13 10.21 5.80 -14.25
CA ARG A 13 10.00 6.11 -15.68
C ARG A 13 9.24 7.41 -15.87
N LEU A 14 8.18 7.64 -15.10
CA LEU A 14 7.41 8.88 -15.15
C LEU A 14 8.30 10.10 -14.86
N ASP A 15 9.17 10.01 -13.86
CA ASP A 15 10.11 11.09 -13.51
C ASP A 15 11.20 11.31 -14.57
N ALA A 16 11.59 10.26 -15.29
CA ALA A 16 12.48 10.40 -16.44
C ALA A 16 11.77 11.12 -17.60
N ILE A 17 10.50 10.80 -17.88
CA ILE A 17 9.72 11.46 -18.93
C ILE A 17 9.45 12.92 -18.59
N ARG A 18 9.11 13.24 -17.34
CA ARG A 18 8.93 14.63 -16.88
C ARG A 18 10.15 15.49 -17.21
N ARG A 19 11.35 15.04 -16.82
CA ARG A 19 12.60 15.73 -17.13
C ARG A 19 12.85 15.89 -18.64
N LYS A 20 12.52 14.87 -19.44
CA LYS A 20 12.67 14.93 -20.89
C LYS A 20 11.67 15.89 -21.55
N LEU A 21 10.46 15.97 -21.01
CA LEU A 21 9.40 16.88 -21.44
C LEU A 21 9.77 18.33 -21.12
N ASP A 22 10.29 18.60 -19.92
CA ASP A 22 10.79 19.93 -19.54
C ASP A 22 11.90 20.39 -20.51
N ALA A 23 12.87 19.51 -20.79
CA ALA A 23 13.92 19.81 -21.74
C ALA A 23 13.41 19.99 -23.19
N ALA A 24 12.30 19.32 -23.58
CA ALA A 24 11.67 19.51 -24.88
C ALA A 24 10.94 20.86 -24.98
N HIS A 25 10.31 21.31 -23.88
CA HIS A 25 9.74 22.65 -23.77
C HIS A 25 10.81 23.74 -23.90
N GLU A 26 11.94 23.60 -23.23
CA GLU A 26 13.06 24.54 -23.34
C GLU A 26 13.60 24.67 -24.78
N ARG A 27 13.60 23.56 -25.53
CA ARG A 27 14.04 23.54 -26.94
C ARG A 27 12.96 23.96 -27.95
N GLY A 28 11.70 24.10 -27.53
CA GLY A 28 10.58 24.37 -28.43
C GLY A 28 10.25 23.23 -29.41
N ASP A 29 10.65 21.99 -29.08
CA ASP A 29 10.45 20.81 -29.95
C ASP A 29 9.04 20.25 -29.76
N MET A 30 8.08 20.79 -30.53
CA MET A 30 6.65 20.47 -30.44
C MET A 30 6.36 18.97 -30.65
N ALA A 31 7.03 18.32 -31.60
CA ALA A 31 6.83 16.90 -31.86
C ALA A 31 7.22 16.03 -30.65
N MET A 32 8.30 16.41 -29.98
CA MET A 32 8.76 15.68 -28.80
C MET A 32 7.92 15.98 -27.55
N ILE A 33 7.42 17.22 -27.42
CA ILE A 33 6.47 17.62 -26.37
C ILE A 33 5.20 16.76 -26.45
N ASP A 34 4.61 16.63 -27.64
CA ASP A 34 3.38 15.86 -27.84
C ASP A 34 3.60 14.39 -27.48
N LYS A 35 4.67 13.79 -28.02
CA LYS A 35 5.05 12.40 -27.73
C LYS A 35 5.24 12.13 -26.24
N PHE A 36 6.02 12.97 -25.54
CA PHE A 36 6.24 12.78 -24.11
C PHE A 36 5.00 13.07 -23.26
N THR A 37 4.11 13.95 -23.73
CA THR A 37 2.83 14.22 -23.07
C THR A 37 1.94 13.00 -23.12
N GLU A 38 1.81 12.35 -24.28
CA GLU A 38 1.07 11.10 -24.44
C GLU A 38 1.66 9.97 -23.57
N GLU A 39 2.99 9.80 -23.60
CA GLU A 39 3.67 8.76 -22.82
C GLU A 39 3.50 8.99 -21.30
N ARG A 40 3.57 10.25 -20.85
CA ARG A 40 3.28 10.64 -19.46
C ARG A 40 1.85 10.28 -19.05
N GLN A 41 0.86 10.54 -19.91
CA GLN A 41 -0.52 10.17 -19.65
C GLN A 41 -0.69 8.65 -19.58
N ALA A 42 -0.07 7.90 -20.49
CA ALA A 42 -0.13 6.43 -20.49
C ALA A 42 0.49 5.84 -19.22
N LEU A 43 1.66 6.33 -18.79
CA LEU A 43 2.28 5.90 -17.53
C LEU A 43 1.42 6.26 -16.31
N THR A 44 0.83 7.45 -16.28
CA THR A 44 -0.05 7.88 -15.19
C THR A 44 -1.27 6.96 -15.06
N LYS A 45 -1.93 6.65 -16.18
CA LYS A 45 -3.04 5.66 -16.21
C LYS A 45 -2.61 4.29 -15.71
N ARG A 46 -1.40 3.83 -16.07
CA ARG A 46 -0.86 2.55 -15.60
C ARG A 46 -0.59 2.57 -14.10
N ILE A 47 0.02 3.63 -13.58
CA ILE A 47 0.29 3.81 -12.14
C ILE A 47 -1.01 3.79 -11.35
N GLU A 48 -2.04 4.48 -11.81
CA GLU A 48 -3.36 4.47 -11.18
C GLU A 48 -3.98 3.07 -11.16
N SER A 49 -3.88 2.32 -12.26
CA SER A 49 -4.37 0.93 -12.32
C SER A 49 -3.67 0.02 -11.30
N VAL A 50 -2.34 0.15 -11.17
CA VAL A 50 -1.56 -0.59 -10.17
C VAL A 50 -1.95 -0.19 -8.75
N LYS A 51 -2.10 1.12 -8.48
CA LYS A 51 -2.57 1.63 -7.18
C LYS A 51 -3.96 1.09 -6.82
N ARG A 52 -4.92 1.11 -7.75
CA ARG A 52 -6.26 0.54 -7.55
C ARG A 52 -6.20 -0.94 -7.21
N THR A 53 -5.33 -1.68 -7.89
CA THR A 53 -5.11 -3.11 -7.60
C THR A 53 -4.55 -3.31 -6.19
N GLN A 54 -3.58 -2.48 -5.78
CA GLN A 54 -3.01 -2.50 -4.44
C GLN A 54 -4.07 -2.23 -3.36
N THR A 55 -4.87 -1.17 -3.52
CA THR A 55 -5.98 -0.85 -2.60
C THR A 55 -6.97 -2.00 -2.53
N ARG A 56 -7.36 -2.59 -3.67
CA ARG A 56 -8.28 -3.75 -3.67
C ARG A 56 -7.70 -4.96 -2.94
N GLN A 57 -6.39 -5.21 -3.03
CA GLN A 57 -5.74 -6.30 -2.30
C GLN A 57 -5.71 -6.02 -0.79
N LEU A 58 -5.39 -4.79 -0.38
CA LEU A 58 -5.41 -4.38 1.02
C LEU A 58 -6.82 -4.47 1.60
N GLY A 59 -7.86 -4.02 0.90
CA GLY A 59 -9.26 -4.17 1.34
C GLY A 59 -9.70 -5.62 1.47
N LYS A 60 -9.26 -6.51 0.56
CA LYS A 60 -9.48 -7.96 0.70
C LYS A 60 -8.79 -8.54 1.94
N GLN A 61 -7.58 -8.07 2.26
CA GLN A 61 -6.88 -8.46 3.48
C GLN A 61 -7.58 -7.92 4.73
N GLY A 62 -8.02 -6.66 4.70
CA GLY A 62 -8.78 -6.01 5.77
C GLY A 62 -10.07 -6.76 6.08
N ASN A 63 -10.83 -7.12 5.06
CA ASN A 63 -12.05 -7.92 5.23
C ASN A 63 -11.77 -9.30 5.83
N LYS A 64 -10.69 -9.97 5.42
CA LYS A 64 -10.30 -11.27 6.00
C LYS A 64 -9.93 -11.16 7.48
N VAL A 65 -9.18 -10.13 7.86
CA VAL A 65 -8.77 -9.92 9.25
C VAL A 65 -9.95 -9.44 10.10
N GLY A 66 -10.76 -8.52 9.57
CA GLY A 66 -11.95 -7.99 10.25
C GLY A 66 -13.08 -9.02 10.44
N ALA A 67 -13.12 -10.07 9.62
CA ALA A 67 -14.05 -11.20 9.77
C ALA A 67 -13.69 -12.15 10.92
N LEU A 68 -12.53 -11.99 11.56
CA LEU A 68 -12.17 -12.81 12.72
C LEU A 68 -13.06 -12.46 13.92
N PRO A 69 -13.54 -13.48 14.67
CA PRO A 69 -14.55 -13.31 15.72
C PRO A 69 -14.06 -12.54 16.95
N PHE A 70 -12.77 -12.67 17.31
CA PHE A 70 -12.22 -12.00 18.49
C PHE A 70 -11.27 -10.89 18.07
N LYS A 71 -11.53 -9.67 18.52
CA LYS A 71 -10.67 -8.52 18.30
C LYS A 71 -10.63 -7.61 19.52
N ARG A 72 -9.44 -7.14 19.89
CA ARG A 72 -9.27 -6.13 20.94
C ARG A 72 -7.94 -5.38 20.80
N PRO A 73 -7.85 -4.13 21.29
CA PRO A 73 -6.58 -3.45 21.48
C PRO A 73 -5.65 -4.25 22.38
N LEU A 74 -4.36 -4.25 22.06
CA LEU A 74 -3.31 -4.89 22.86
C LEU A 74 -2.77 -3.91 23.90
N THR A 75 -2.54 -4.40 25.11
CA THR A 75 -1.88 -3.64 26.18
C THR A 75 -0.40 -3.41 25.86
N LYS A 76 0.27 -2.50 26.57
CA LYS A 76 1.70 -2.22 26.37
C LYS A 76 2.58 -3.44 26.69
N GLU A 77 2.22 -4.19 27.73
CA GLU A 77 2.91 -5.43 28.13
C GLU A 77 2.79 -6.49 27.02
N GLU A 78 1.60 -6.67 26.46
CA GLU A 78 1.37 -7.58 25.33
C GLU A 78 2.08 -7.15 24.05
N GLN A 79 2.22 -5.84 23.82
CA GLN A 79 3.00 -5.29 22.72
C GLN A 79 4.51 -5.49 22.92
N ALA A 80 5.00 -5.45 24.16
CA ALA A 80 6.37 -5.79 24.48
C ALA A 80 6.66 -7.29 24.27
N ASP A 81 5.72 -8.15 24.68
CA ASP A 81 5.86 -9.61 24.62
C ASP A 81 5.07 -10.28 23.48
N LEU A 82 5.06 -9.66 22.29
CA LEU A 82 4.34 -10.18 21.12
C LEU A 82 4.72 -11.62 20.76
N GLY A 83 5.97 -12.02 21.02
CA GLY A 83 6.45 -13.38 20.77
C GLY A 83 5.73 -14.42 21.63
N LYS A 84 5.52 -14.13 22.93
CA LYS A 84 4.77 -15.00 23.84
C LYS A 84 3.30 -15.04 23.44
N LEU A 85 2.70 -13.87 23.19
CA LEU A 85 1.30 -13.76 22.82
C LEU A 85 0.97 -14.52 21.52
N LYS A 86 1.79 -14.38 20.47
CA LYS A 86 1.61 -15.10 19.20
C LYS A 86 1.78 -16.62 19.33
N LYS A 87 2.60 -17.08 20.28
CA LYS A 87 2.75 -18.52 20.58
C LYS A 87 1.52 -19.06 21.31
N SER A 88 1.00 -18.32 22.28
CA SER A 88 -0.20 -18.70 23.04
C SER A 88 -1.47 -18.67 22.17
N VAL A 89 -1.58 -17.70 21.27
CA VAL A 89 -2.78 -17.46 20.44
C VAL A 89 -2.47 -17.80 18.99
N ARG A 90 -2.64 -19.08 18.65
CA ARG A 90 -2.42 -19.55 17.26
C ARG A 90 -3.40 -18.86 16.31
N GLY A 91 -2.86 -18.18 15.30
CA GLY A 91 -3.65 -17.44 14.31
C GLY A 91 -3.92 -15.98 14.67
N LEU A 92 -3.26 -15.44 15.70
CA LEU A 92 -3.31 -14.02 16.03
C LEU A 92 -2.70 -13.17 14.92
N VAL A 93 -3.50 -12.26 14.37
CA VAL A 93 -3.08 -11.21 13.45
C VAL A 93 -3.04 -9.90 14.22
N VAL A 94 -1.87 -9.24 14.23
CA VAL A 94 -1.71 -7.94 14.89
C VAL A 94 -1.65 -6.86 13.83
N VAL A 95 -2.53 -5.87 13.93
CA VAL A 95 -2.61 -4.73 13.01
C VAL A 95 -2.24 -3.46 13.76
N HIS A 96 -1.28 -2.71 13.22
CA HIS A 96 -0.82 -1.45 13.78
C HIS A 96 -1.50 -0.27 13.07
N PRO A 97 -1.92 0.79 13.78
CA PRO A 97 -2.68 1.91 13.22
C PRO A 97 -1.98 2.61 12.05
N MET A 98 -0.67 2.80 12.14
CA MET A 98 0.11 3.47 11.09
C MET A 98 0.37 2.62 9.82
N THR A 99 0.05 1.32 9.82
CA THR A 99 0.24 0.46 8.64
C THR A 99 -0.83 0.75 7.58
N ALA A 100 -0.55 0.46 6.31
CA ALA A 100 -1.53 0.67 5.24
C ALA A 100 -2.85 -0.06 5.52
N LEU A 101 -2.77 -1.30 5.99
CA LEU A 101 -3.92 -2.10 6.42
C LEU A 101 -4.64 -1.48 7.62
N GLY A 102 -3.90 -1.01 8.63
CA GLY A 102 -4.48 -0.37 9.82
C GLY A 102 -5.25 0.91 9.49
N ARG A 103 -4.69 1.75 8.60
CA ARG A 103 -5.37 2.96 8.11
C ARG A 103 -6.65 2.62 7.35
N GLU A 104 -6.61 1.62 6.47
CA GLU A 104 -7.78 1.20 5.71
C GLU A 104 -8.87 0.58 6.60
N MET A 105 -8.49 -0.17 7.63
CA MET A 105 -9.41 -0.75 8.60
C MET A 105 -9.90 0.25 9.67
N GLY A 106 -9.41 1.49 9.67
CA GLY A 106 -9.78 2.49 10.69
C GLY A 106 -9.29 2.16 12.10
N VAL A 107 -8.21 1.39 12.23
CA VAL A 107 -7.63 0.99 13.52
C VAL A 107 -6.85 2.16 14.12
N THR A 108 -7.18 2.57 15.35
CA THR A 108 -6.55 3.71 16.05
C THR A 108 -5.43 3.30 17.00
N GLN A 109 -5.45 2.07 17.50
CA GLN A 109 -4.47 1.50 18.43
C GLN A 109 -4.02 0.14 17.94
N VAL A 110 -2.87 -0.36 18.42
CA VAL A 110 -2.41 -1.71 18.04
C VAL A 110 -3.46 -2.72 18.46
N THR A 111 -4.06 -3.40 17.48
CA THR A 111 -5.23 -4.26 17.68
C THR A 111 -4.90 -5.68 17.24
N GLY A 112 -5.19 -6.63 18.10
CA GLY A 112 -5.12 -8.06 17.79
C GLY A 112 -6.45 -8.57 17.24
N PHE A 113 -6.38 -9.48 16.28
CA PHE A 113 -7.50 -10.20 15.69
C PHE A 113 -7.20 -11.70 15.70
N SER A 114 -8.14 -12.53 16.13
CA SER A 114 -7.91 -13.97 16.32
C SER A 114 -9.18 -14.80 16.09
N PRO A 115 -9.04 -16.05 15.61
CA PRO A 115 -10.14 -17.02 15.60
C PRO A 115 -10.52 -17.52 17.00
N LYS A 116 -9.62 -17.41 17.98
CA LYS A 116 -9.84 -17.83 19.37
C LYS A 116 -9.78 -16.64 20.32
N LYS A 117 -10.51 -16.70 21.43
CA LYS A 117 -10.46 -15.69 22.49
C LYS A 117 -9.03 -15.58 23.05
N PHE A 118 -8.59 -14.35 23.31
CA PHE A 118 -7.30 -14.03 23.90
C PHE A 118 -7.36 -12.70 24.65
#